data_AF-C2MDF1-F1
#
_entry.id   AF-C2MDF1-F1
#
_cell.length_a   1.000
_cell.length_b   1.000
_cell.length_c   1.000
_cell.angle_alpha   90.00
_cell.angle_beta   90.00
_cell.angle_gamma   90.00
#
_symmetry.space_group_name_H-M   'P 1'
#
loop_
_entity.id
_entity.type
_entity.pdbx_description
1 polymer ?
#
loop_
_entity_poly.entity_id
_entity_poly.type
_entity_poly.pdbx_seq_one_letter_code
_entity_poly.pdbx_strand_id
1 'polypeptide(L)'
;MKQKTQSLTRLASLLISTIILLALPLEGWAERPPLSVKSQYTLLVCSDPHIMAPELVVQEGSAFEETLRSDRKLLLESVQIFDQLIKEALEIRPDLFLICGDLTKDGELASYRYLTQRLDRLTEAGIKVLVVPGNL
;
A
#
# COMPACT_ATOMS: atom_id res chain seq x y z
N MET A 1 -21.21 -61.26 -25.51
CA MET A 1 -21.05 -60.73 -24.13
C MET A 1 -20.20 -59.46 -24.06
N LYS A 2 -19.02 -59.37 -24.70
CA LYS A 2 -18.09 -58.21 -24.62
C LYS A 2 -18.67 -56.84 -25.01
N GLN A 3 -19.53 -56.77 -26.03
CA GLN A 3 -20.10 -55.50 -26.53
C GLN A 3 -21.08 -54.85 -25.54
N LYS A 4 -21.87 -55.66 -24.83
CA LYS A 4 -22.82 -55.18 -23.81
C LYS A 4 -22.09 -54.66 -22.57
N THR A 5 -20.96 -55.26 -22.22
CA THR A 5 -20.08 -54.79 -21.14
C THR A 5 -19.42 -53.46 -21.50
N GLN A 6 -18.97 -53.29 -22.75
CA GLN A 6 -18.40 -52.03 -23.24
C GLN A 6 -19.41 -50.89 -23.34
N SER A 7 -20.67 -51.16 -23.67
CA SER A 7 -21.71 -50.13 -23.68
C SER A 7 -22.07 -49.68 -22.26
N LEU A 8 -22.11 -50.60 -21.28
CA LEU A 8 -22.35 -50.28 -19.88
C LEU A 8 -21.22 -49.46 -19.26
N THR A 9 -19.95 -49.77 -19.55
CA THR A 9 -18.81 -48.99 -19.04
C THR A 9 -18.78 -47.57 -19.60
N ARG A 10 -19.13 -47.39 -20.89
CA ARG A 10 -19.26 -46.06 -21.52
C ARG A 10 -20.37 -45.24 -20.87
N LEU A 11 -21.53 -45.85 -20.60
CA LEU A 11 -22.64 -45.16 -19.95
C LEU A 11 -22.28 -44.73 -18.52
N ALA A 12 -21.63 -45.62 -17.76
CA ALA A 12 -21.17 -45.33 -16.41
C ALA A 12 -20.13 -44.19 -16.41
N SER A 13 -19.18 -44.18 -17.34
CA SER A 13 -18.20 -43.10 -17.45
C SER A 13 -18.84 -41.75 -17.82
N LEU A 14 -19.89 -41.76 -18.65
CA LEU A 14 -20.60 -40.53 -19.03
C LEU A 14 -21.34 -39.95 -17.82
N LEU A 15 -22.01 -40.80 -17.04
CA LEU A 15 -22.72 -40.43 -15.82
C LEU A 15 -21.77 -39.88 -14.75
N ILE A 16 -20.63 -40.53 -14.53
CA ILE A 16 -19.62 -40.06 -13.57
C ILE A 16 -19.06 -38.69 -14.01
N SER A 17 -18.78 -38.51 -15.30
CA SER A 17 -18.31 -37.23 -15.83
C SER A 17 -19.34 -36.10 -15.66
N THR A 18 -20.63 -36.40 -15.86
CA THR A 18 -21.70 -35.41 -15.67
C THR A 18 -21.89 -35.04 -14.21
N ILE A 19 -21.80 -36.02 -13.29
CA ILE A 19 -21.87 -35.77 -11.85
C ILE A 19 -20.69 -34.91 -11.40
N ILE A 20 -19.46 -35.18 -11.88
CA ILE A 20 -18.29 -34.35 -11.56
C ILE A 20 -18.49 -32.92 -12.07
N LEU A 21 -19.00 -32.74 -13.29
CA LEU A 21 -19.23 -31.41 -13.87
C LEU A 21 -20.31 -30.61 -13.11
N LEU A 22 -21.34 -31.30 -12.58
CA LEU A 22 -22.42 -30.71 -11.79
C LEU A 22 -22.04 -30.46 -10.32
N ALA A 23 -21.09 -31.25 -9.78
CA ALA A 23 -20.61 -31.14 -8.41
C ALA A 23 -19.41 -30.20 -8.26
N LEU A 24 -18.84 -29.69 -9.37
CA LEU A 24 -17.87 -28.61 -9.31
C LEU A 24 -18.57 -27.41 -8.65
N PRO A 25 -18.13 -27.00 -7.46
CA PRO A 25 -18.66 -25.80 -6.86
C PRO A 25 -18.41 -24.65 -7.82
N LEU A 26 -19.44 -23.87 -8.14
CA LEU A 26 -19.26 -22.55 -8.73
C LEU A 26 -18.71 -21.61 -7.63
N GLU A 27 -17.52 -21.95 -7.11
CA GLU A 27 -16.69 -21.14 -6.22
C GLU A 27 -16.08 -19.97 -7.00
N GLY A 28 -16.93 -19.23 -7.69
CA GLY A 28 -16.56 -18.06 -8.49
C GLY A 28 -17.50 -16.90 -8.27
N TRP A 29 -18.73 -17.15 -7.81
CA TRP A 29 -19.77 -16.14 -7.63
C TRP A 29 -20.17 -16.00 -6.16
N ALA A 30 -19.20 -15.84 -5.27
CA ALA A 30 -19.50 -15.13 -4.04
C ALA A 30 -19.75 -13.67 -4.43
N GLU A 31 -21.01 -13.25 -4.49
CA GLU A 31 -21.34 -11.84 -4.60
C GLU A 31 -20.65 -11.11 -3.44
N ARG A 32 -19.71 -10.22 -3.77
CA ARG A 32 -19.07 -9.40 -2.75
C ARG A 32 -20.19 -8.57 -2.11
N PRO A 33 -20.33 -8.58 -0.77
CA PRO A 33 -21.32 -7.73 -0.13
C PRO A 33 -21.13 -6.30 -0.62
N PRO A 34 -22.21 -5.57 -0.95
CA PRO A 34 -22.08 -4.21 -1.43
C PRO A 34 -21.25 -3.43 -0.41
N LEU A 35 -20.21 -2.75 -0.89
CA LEU A 35 -19.41 -1.87 -0.05
C LEU A 35 -20.39 -0.95 0.68
N SER A 36 -20.31 -0.92 2.01
CA SER A 36 -21.05 0.03 2.83
C SER A 36 -20.84 1.41 2.21
N VAL A 37 -21.90 1.97 1.64
CA VAL A 37 -21.82 3.23 0.89
C VAL A 37 -21.74 4.35 1.92
N LYS A 38 -20.55 4.57 2.49
CA LYS A 38 -20.17 5.93 2.87
C LYS A 38 -20.22 6.72 1.57
N SER A 39 -21.19 7.63 1.44
CA SER A 39 -21.47 8.29 0.15
C SER A 39 -20.32 9.20 -0.31
N GLN A 40 -19.41 9.56 0.60
CA GLN A 40 -18.20 10.33 0.30
C GLN A 40 -17.04 9.84 1.18
N TYR A 41 -15.91 9.59 0.53
CA TYR A 41 -14.64 9.28 1.17
C TYR A 41 -13.68 10.45 0.97
N THR A 42 -13.02 10.89 2.03
CA THR A 42 -11.97 11.92 1.93
C THR A 42 -10.61 11.25 1.92
N LEU A 43 -9.86 11.45 0.84
CA LEU A 43 -8.50 10.93 0.69
C LEU A 43 -7.53 12.09 0.68
N LEU A 44 -6.44 11.96 1.43
CA LEU A 44 -5.27 12.84 1.32
C LEU A 44 -4.14 12.01 0.72
N VAL A 45 -3.61 12.46 -0.42
CA VAL A 45 -2.57 11.75 -1.17
C VAL A 45 -1.33 12.62 -1.26
N CYS A 46 -0.18 12.07 -0.91
CA CYS A 46 1.12 12.67 -1.17
C CYS A 46 2.06 11.66 -1.85
N SER A 47 3.16 12.16 -2.41
CA SER A 47 4.12 11.39 -3.18
C SER A 47 5.50 11.99 -2.96
N ASP A 48 6.55 11.15 -3.02
CA ASP A 48 7.94 11.58 -3.05
C ASP A 48 8.33 12.58 -1.93
N PRO A 49 7.97 12.34 -0.65
CA PRO A 49 8.32 13.25 0.42
C PRO A 49 9.84 13.31 0.67
N HIS A 50 10.59 12.28 0.25
CA HIS A 50 12.06 12.23 0.32
C HIS A 50 12.63 12.69 1.67
N ILE A 51 12.02 12.23 2.77
CA ILE A 51 12.39 12.66 4.12
C ILE A 51 13.87 12.34 4.37
N MET A 52 14.62 13.34 4.83
CA MET A 52 15.96 13.18 5.35
C MET A 52 15.95 13.52 6.84
N ALA A 53 16.20 12.54 7.69
CA ALA A 53 16.21 12.78 9.13
C ALA A 53 17.33 13.77 9.53
N PRO A 54 17.08 14.74 10.43
CA PRO A 54 18.07 15.76 10.77
C PRO A 54 19.33 15.17 11.40
N GLU A 55 19.20 14.03 12.09
CA GLU A 55 20.31 13.31 12.72
C GLU A 55 21.32 12.73 11.72
N LEU A 56 20.98 12.64 10.43
CA LEU A 56 21.92 12.25 9.37
C LEU A 56 22.94 13.36 9.08
N VAL A 57 22.62 14.60 9.42
CA VAL A 57 23.55 15.74 9.33
C VAL A 57 24.35 15.83 10.62
N VAL A 58 25.41 15.03 10.74
CA VAL A 58 26.30 15.02 11.91
C VAL A 58 27.09 16.34 12.03
N GLN A 59 27.52 16.88 10.89
CA GLN A 59 28.18 18.17 10.80
C GLN A 59 27.88 18.80 9.43
N GLU A 60 27.60 20.10 9.42
CA GLU A 60 27.59 20.86 8.19
C GLU A 60 29.02 20.93 7.64
N GLY A 61 29.17 20.73 6.33
CA GLY A 61 30.48 20.65 5.69
C GLY A 61 30.38 20.52 4.19
N SER A 62 31.53 20.53 3.51
CA SER A 62 31.59 20.57 2.04
C SER A 62 30.81 19.44 1.36
N ALA A 63 30.80 18.23 1.95
CA ALA A 63 30.01 17.11 1.44
C ALA A 63 28.51 17.38 1.50
N PHE A 64 28.02 17.92 2.63
CA PHE A 64 26.62 18.27 2.80
C PHE A 64 26.19 19.41 1.87
N GLU A 65 27.01 20.46 1.77
CA GLU A 65 26.79 21.56 0.83
C GLU A 65 26.78 21.11 -0.64
N GLU A 66 27.62 20.14 -1.00
CA GLU A 66 27.60 19.54 -2.34
C GLU A 66 26.32 18.75 -2.58
N THR A 67 25.85 17.98 -1.59
CA THR A 67 24.56 17.29 -1.67
C THR A 67 23.42 18.27 -1.89
N LEU A 68 23.35 19.38 -1.13
CA LEU A 68 22.31 20.39 -1.30
C LEU A 68 22.38 21.12 -2.65
N ARG A 69 23.59 21.30 -3.20
CA ARG A 69 23.77 21.92 -4.52
C ARG A 69 23.45 20.97 -5.68
N SER A 70 23.71 19.68 -5.51
CA SER A 70 23.51 18.66 -6.55
C SER A 70 22.11 18.05 -6.54
N ASP A 71 21.46 17.97 -5.38
CA ASP A 71 20.08 17.49 -5.24
C ASP A 71 19.12 18.67 -5.13
N ARG A 72 18.18 18.78 -6.07
CA ARG A 72 17.19 19.87 -6.12
C ARG A 72 16.03 19.69 -5.14
N LYS A 73 16.08 18.66 -4.30
CA LYS A 73 15.09 18.42 -3.26
C LYS A 73 15.30 19.36 -2.09
N LEU A 74 14.21 19.67 -1.41
CA LEU A 74 14.20 20.44 -0.16
C LEU A 74 14.59 19.53 1.01
N LEU A 75 15.81 19.01 1.01
CA LEU A 75 16.24 18.00 1.99
C LEU A 75 16.21 18.54 3.43
N LEU A 76 16.67 19.79 3.62
CA LEU A 76 16.66 20.48 4.90
C LEU A 76 15.25 20.77 5.42
N GLU A 77 14.35 21.15 4.51
CA GLU A 77 12.96 21.49 4.83
C GLU A 77 12.02 20.28 4.81
N SER A 78 12.50 19.11 4.34
CA SER A 78 11.69 17.90 4.12
C SER A 78 10.91 17.51 5.39
N VAL A 79 11.56 17.63 6.54
CA VAL A 79 10.95 17.30 7.83
C VAL A 79 9.91 18.31 8.29
N GLN A 80 10.13 19.61 8.07
CA GLN A 80 9.17 20.65 8.40
C GLN A 80 7.94 20.58 7.48
N ILE A 81 8.16 20.34 6.19
CA ILE A 81 7.10 20.14 5.20
C ILE A 81 6.27 18.91 5.59
N PHE A 82 6.92 17.80 5.91
CA PHE A 82 6.21 16.59 6.30
C PHE A 82 5.48 16.75 7.63
N ASP A 83 6.09 17.36 8.65
CA ASP A 83 5.42 17.61 9.93
C ASP A 83 4.18 18.50 9.76
N GLN A 84 4.24 19.50 8.89
CA GLN A 84 3.10 20.35 8.56
C GLN A 84 2.00 19.57 7.81
N LEU A 85 2.37 18.70 6.87
CA LEU A 85 1.43 17.80 6.19
C LEU A 85 0.71 16.87 7.18
N ILE A 86 1.43 16.34 8.17
CA ILE A 86 0.89 15.48 9.21
C ILE A 86 -0.07 16.27 10.12
N LYS A 87 0.26 17.52 10.45
CA LYS A 87 -0.63 18.40 11.19
C LYS A 87 -1.93 18.66 10.40
N GLU A 88 -1.84 18.98 9.12
CA GLU A 88 -3.01 19.19 8.27
C GLU A 88 -3.86 17.92 8.15
N ALA A 89 -3.24 16.75 8.03
CA ALA A 89 -3.95 15.47 8.02
C ALA A 89 -4.72 15.21 9.32
N LEU A 90 -4.15 15.57 10.48
CA LEU A 90 -4.83 15.47 11.77
C LEU A 90 -6.01 16.43 11.91
N GLU A 91 -5.92 17.60 11.28
CA GLU A 91 -7.01 18.60 11.26
C GLU A 91 -8.14 18.18 10.30
N ILE A 92 -7.78 17.74 9.09
CA ILE A 92 -8.73 17.29 8.04
C ILE A 92 -9.40 15.98 8.44
N ARG A 93 -8.69 15.08 9.13
CA ARG A 93 -9.12 13.71 9.48
C ARG A 93 -9.66 12.93 8.27
N PRO A 94 -8.85 12.72 7.21
CA PRO A 94 -9.29 11.96 6.04
C PRO A 94 -9.62 10.52 6.41
N ASP A 95 -10.43 9.86 5.58
CA ASP A 95 -10.68 8.43 5.67
C ASP A 95 -9.43 7.60 5.35
N LEU A 96 -8.58 8.13 4.47
CA LEU A 96 -7.33 7.51 4.07
C LEU A 96 -6.27 8.58 3.79
N PHE A 97 -5.10 8.41 4.40
CA PHE A 97 -3.86 9.08 4.05
C PHE A 97 -2.98 8.11 3.25
N LEU A 98 -2.67 8.45 2.00
CA LEU A 98 -1.92 7.60 1.08
C LEU A 98 -0.60 8.27 0.69
N ILE A 99 0.52 7.56 0.85
CA ILE A 99 1.82 7.98 0.32
C ILE A 99 2.24 7.07 -0.83
N CYS A 100 2.51 7.67 -1.98
CA CYS A 100 2.85 7.00 -3.23
C CYS A 100 4.37 7.03 -3.49
N GLY A 101 5.16 6.22 -2.79
CA GLY A 101 6.57 6.03 -3.13
C GLY A 101 7.53 7.04 -2.51
N ASP A 102 8.82 6.73 -2.67
CA ASP A 102 9.98 7.58 -2.38
C ASP A 102 9.91 8.30 -1.02
N LEU A 103 9.64 7.49 0.01
CA LEU A 103 9.32 7.91 1.37
C LEU A 103 10.46 8.68 2.05
N THR A 104 11.70 8.25 1.82
CA THR A 104 12.90 8.83 2.41
C THR A 104 13.91 9.17 1.33
N LYS A 105 14.89 10.02 1.66
CA LYS A 105 16.15 10.05 0.92
C LYS A 105 16.85 8.70 1.11
N ASP A 106 17.41 8.13 0.05
CA ASP A 106 18.27 6.91 -0.03
C ASP A 106 17.99 5.74 0.95
N GLY A 107 16.73 5.56 1.37
CA GLY A 107 16.33 4.47 2.25
C GLY A 107 16.93 4.44 3.68
N GLU A 108 17.43 5.54 4.25
CA GLU A 108 18.09 5.44 5.57
C GLU A 108 17.12 5.10 6.71
N LEU A 109 17.56 4.22 7.61
CA LEU A 109 16.76 3.77 8.75
C LEU A 109 16.34 4.93 9.68
N ALA A 110 17.20 5.93 9.85
CA ALA A 110 16.91 7.14 10.61
C ALA A 110 15.69 7.89 10.04
N SER A 111 15.68 8.11 8.73
CA SER A 111 14.59 8.74 7.98
C SER A 111 13.29 7.93 8.07
N TYR A 112 13.37 6.59 7.99
CA TYR A 112 12.21 5.72 8.21
C TYR A 112 11.64 5.81 9.63
N ARG A 113 12.50 5.86 10.65
CA ARG A 113 12.07 6.04 12.05
C ARG A 113 11.39 7.39 12.24
N TYR A 114 11.94 8.44 11.62
CA TYR A 114 11.32 9.76 11.64
C TYR A 114 9.91 9.72 11.03
N LEU A 115 9.78 9.16 9.82
CA LEU A 115 8.53 9.03 9.10
C LEU A 115 7.49 8.23 9.89
N THR A 116 7.86 7.05 10.38
CA THR A 116 6.94 6.14 11.10
C THR A 116 6.38 6.78 12.36
N GLN A 117 7.20 7.45 13.17
CA GLN A 117 6.72 8.18 14.36
C GLN A 117 5.63 9.21 14.05
N ARG A 118 5.66 9.83 12.86
CA ARG A 118 4.62 10.79 12.45
C ARG A 118 3.37 10.08 11.94
N LEU A 119 3.54 9.00 11.17
CA LEU A 119 2.42 8.19 10.69
C LEU A 119 1.67 7.52 11.84
N ASP A 120 2.38 7.12 12.90
CA ASP A 120 1.79 6.55 14.10
C ASP A 120 0.74 7.50 14.69
N ARG A 121 1.03 8.81 14.75
CA ARG A 121 0.07 9.84 15.20
C ARG A 121 -1.23 9.84 14.39
N LEU A 122 -1.16 9.61 13.08
CA LEU A 122 -2.36 9.50 12.23
C LEU A 122 -3.15 8.23 12.56
N THR A 123 -2.46 7.10 12.71
CA THR A 123 -3.11 5.83 13.02
C THR A 123 -3.74 5.82 14.41
N GLU A 124 -3.07 6.40 15.41
CA GLU A 124 -3.59 6.60 16.77
C GLU A 124 -4.82 7.51 16.77
N ALA A 125 -4.87 8.48 15.86
CA ALA A 125 -6.04 9.34 15.65
C ALA A 125 -7.18 8.65 14.88
N GLY A 126 -7.02 7.38 14.49
CA GLY A 126 -8.02 6.58 13.77
C GLY A 126 -8.06 6.82 12.26
N ILE A 127 -7.06 7.50 11.69
CA ILE A 127 -6.94 7.71 10.24
C ILE A 127 -6.28 6.46 9.63
N LYS A 128 -6.85 5.93 8.54
CA LYS A 128 -6.21 4.84 7.81
C LYS A 128 -5.00 5.38 7.05
N VAL A 129 -3.85 4.73 7.21
CA VAL A 129 -2.62 5.08 6.48
C VAL A 129 -2.24 3.94 5.55
N LEU A 130 -1.94 4.26 4.29
CA LEU A 130 -1.35 3.33 3.33
C LEU A 130 -0.10 3.95 2.72
N VAL A 131 0.91 3.12 2.51
CA VAL A 131 2.23 3.50 2.00
C VAL A 131 2.64 2.49 0.95
N VAL A 132 3.16 2.97 -0.17
CA VAL A 132 3.80 2.17 -1.20
C VAL A 132 5.28 2.55 -1.24
N PRO A 133 6.22 1.59 -1.28
CA PRO A 133 7.64 1.93 -1.43
C PRO A 133 7.90 2.51 -2.82
N GLY A 134 8.97 3.28 -2.96
CA GLY A 134 9.45 3.74 -4.27
C GLY A 134 10.78 3.09 -4.65
N ASN A 135 11.54 3.77 -5.50
CA ASN A 135 12.81 3.29 -6.06
C ASN A 135 14.05 3.80 -5.32
N LEU A 136 13.91 4.82 -4.47
CA LEU A 136 15.00 5.40 -3.71
C LEU A 136 15.51 4.52 -2.56
#